data_AF-A0A2V9K447-F1
#
_entry.id   AF-A0A2V9K447-F1
#
_cell.length_a   1.000
_cell.length_b   1.000
_cell.length_c   1.000
_cell.angle_alpha   90.00
_cell.angle_beta   90.00
_cell.angle_gamma   90.00
#
_symmetry.space_group_name_H-M   'P 1'
#
loop_
_entity.id
_entity.type
_entity.pdbx_description
1 polymer ?
#
loop_
_entity_poly.entity_id
_entity_poly.type
_entity_poly.pdbx_seq_one_letter_code
_entity_poly.pdbx_strand_id
1 'polypeptide(L)'
;MRPKSPVAFSGTLSDRLTPYPAEGVASSILLGKDDAREMAAGIFCFIGVGAREGVRTGDRFTIYRPQPGFDRKDLIVNAAHGGTSYGKWQTPIYEARIVEILKRRNLPPRVVGDLVVVDVAETTAAAKIIQSRSEVHVGDLVVRR
;
A
#
# COMPACT_ATOMS: atom_id res chain seq x y z
N MET A 1 -9.80 25.76 14.27
CA MET A 1 -9.76 24.55 13.41
C MET A 1 -10.85 23.61 13.89
N ARG A 2 -11.86 23.28 13.07
CA ARG A 2 -12.92 22.34 13.48
C ARG A 2 -12.36 20.91 13.47
N PRO A 3 -12.58 20.09 14.51
CA PRO A 3 -12.17 18.69 14.47
C PRO A 3 -12.92 17.97 13.34
N LYS A 4 -12.19 17.27 12.46
CA LYS A 4 -12.81 16.38 11.46
C LYS A 4 -13.52 15.25 12.19
N SER A 5 -14.73 14.91 11.74
CA SER A 5 -15.49 13.79 12.31
C SER A 5 -14.67 12.50 12.29
N PRO A 6 -14.72 11.67 13.35
CA PRO A 6 -14.04 10.38 13.36
C PRO A 6 -14.58 9.51 12.22
N VAL A 7 -13.67 9.03 11.37
CA VAL A 7 -14.00 8.00 10.37
C VAL A 7 -14.01 6.66 11.11
N ALA A 8 -15.21 6.14 11.38
CA ALA A 8 -15.37 4.82 11.99
C ALA A 8 -15.03 3.71 11.00
N PHE A 9 -14.27 2.70 11.45
CA PHE A 9 -14.05 1.49 10.68
C PHE A 9 -15.29 0.58 10.77
N SER A 10 -15.89 0.24 9.62
CA SER A 10 -17.15 -0.52 9.57
C SER A 10 -17.14 -1.63 8.51
N GLY A 11 -16.09 -2.44 8.41
CA GLY A 11 -16.17 -3.63 7.54
C GLY A 11 -15.09 -4.66 7.78
N THR A 12 -14.97 -5.60 6.86
CA THR A 12 -14.11 -6.77 7.02
C THR A 12 -12.66 -6.39 6.78
N LEU A 13 -11.80 -6.72 7.74
CA LEU A 13 -10.35 -6.61 7.60
C LEU A 13 -9.83 -7.62 6.57
N SER A 14 -8.77 -7.27 5.86
CA SER A 14 -8.16 -8.17 4.88
C SER A 14 -7.38 -9.28 5.60
N ASP A 15 -7.38 -10.45 4.97
CA ASP A 15 -6.67 -11.65 5.41
C ASP A 15 -5.74 -12.16 4.29
N ARG A 16 -5.10 -13.31 4.52
CA ARG A 16 -4.16 -13.90 3.54
C ARG A 16 -4.82 -14.36 2.24
N LEU A 17 -6.15 -14.49 2.23
CA LEU A 17 -6.93 -14.99 1.10
C LEU A 17 -7.68 -13.87 0.38
N THR A 18 -7.52 -12.63 0.84
CA THR A 18 -8.19 -11.48 0.24
C THR A 18 -7.74 -11.34 -1.21
N PRO A 19 -8.67 -11.49 -2.17
CA PRO A 19 -8.33 -11.47 -3.58
C PRO A 19 -7.98 -10.05 -4.02
N TYR A 20 -7.19 -9.96 -5.07
CA TYR A 20 -6.92 -8.69 -5.73
C TYR A 20 -8.18 -8.22 -6.48
N PRO A 21 -8.66 -6.99 -6.25
CA PRO A 21 -9.73 -6.40 -7.05
C PRO A 21 -9.34 -6.38 -8.53
N ALA A 22 -10.16 -6.93 -9.42
CA ALA A 22 -9.84 -6.97 -10.85
C ALA A 22 -9.72 -5.57 -11.48
N GLU A 23 -10.39 -4.59 -10.88
CA GLU A 23 -10.49 -3.19 -11.28
C GLU A 23 -10.47 -2.31 -10.02
N GLY A 24 -10.10 -1.04 -10.17
CA GLY A 24 -10.15 -0.04 -9.11
C GLY A 24 -8.83 0.68 -8.87
N VAL A 25 -8.92 1.70 -8.00
CA VAL A 25 -7.82 2.63 -7.72
C VAL A 25 -6.69 1.92 -7.00
N ALA A 26 -5.53 1.84 -7.67
CA ALA A 26 -4.33 1.24 -7.14
C ALA A 26 -3.16 2.25 -7.14
N SER A 27 -2.29 2.15 -6.15
CA SER A 27 -1.10 2.99 -6.00
C SER A 27 -0.07 2.30 -5.13
N SER A 28 0.87 3.06 -4.57
CA SER A 28 1.78 2.64 -3.53
C SER A 28 1.78 3.60 -2.35
N ILE A 29 2.31 3.13 -1.22
CA ILE A 29 2.68 3.98 -0.10
C ILE A 29 3.92 4.77 -0.49
N LEU A 30 3.80 6.10 -0.50
CA LEU A 30 4.87 7.01 -0.88
C LEU A 30 5.76 7.39 0.31
N LEU A 31 5.14 7.57 1.49
CA LEU A 31 5.84 8.05 2.68
C LEU A 31 5.10 7.63 3.96
N GLY A 32 5.85 7.33 5.01
CA GLY A 32 5.33 7.28 6.38
C GLY A 32 5.37 8.64 7.05
N LYS A 33 4.43 8.91 7.96
CA LYS A 33 4.49 10.12 8.79
C LYS A 33 5.85 10.19 9.51
N ASP A 34 6.40 11.40 9.60
CA ASP A 34 7.70 11.68 10.23
C ASP A 34 8.85 10.86 9.60
N ASP A 35 8.76 10.63 8.28
CA ASP A 35 9.71 9.85 7.47
C ASP A 35 9.91 8.40 7.94
N ALA A 36 8.91 7.84 8.63
CA ALA A 36 8.92 6.45 9.06
C ALA A 36 9.10 5.50 7.86
N ARG A 37 10.21 4.74 7.88
CA ARG A 37 10.54 3.75 6.85
C ARG A 37 9.86 2.41 7.08
N GLU A 38 9.61 2.10 8.35
CA GLU A 38 8.89 0.93 8.82
C GLU A 38 7.65 1.41 9.57
N MET A 39 6.50 0.88 9.19
CA MET A 39 5.20 1.31 9.70
C MET A 39 4.39 0.11 10.18
N ALA A 40 3.49 0.35 11.11
CA ALA A 40 2.55 -0.63 11.63
C ALA A 40 1.17 0.03 11.85
N ALA A 41 0.21 -0.77 12.30
CA ALA A 41 -1.11 -0.25 12.68
C ALA A 41 -1.00 0.94 13.65
N GLY A 42 -1.84 1.95 13.42
CA GLY A 42 -1.83 3.21 14.16
C GLY A 42 -1.07 4.34 13.49
N ILE A 43 -0.10 4.03 12.62
CA ILE A 43 0.73 5.03 11.92
C ILE A 43 -0.01 5.63 10.71
N PHE A 44 0.24 6.91 10.46
CA PHE A 44 -0.21 7.59 9.26
C PHE A 44 0.80 7.43 8.13
N CYS A 45 0.31 7.29 6.91
CA CYS A 45 1.10 7.18 5.69
C CYS A 45 0.42 7.97 4.56
N PHE A 46 1.14 8.20 3.47
CA PHE A 46 0.67 8.90 2.29
C PHE A 46 0.67 7.98 1.08
N ILE A 47 -0.42 7.98 0.32
CA ILE A 47 -0.59 7.17 -0.89
C ILE A 47 -0.69 8.06 -2.12
N GLY A 48 -0.19 7.57 -3.26
CA GLY A 48 -0.10 8.31 -4.52
C GLY A 48 -1.38 8.34 -5.34
N VAL A 49 -2.54 8.47 -4.70
CA VAL A 49 -3.87 8.62 -5.33
C VAL A 49 -4.70 9.59 -4.49
N GLY A 50 -5.50 10.43 -5.14
CA GLY A 50 -6.28 11.49 -4.49
C GLY A 50 -7.64 11.71 -5.15
N ALA A 51 -8.19 12.91 -4.99
CA ALA A 51 -9.51 13.29 -5.49
C ALA A 51 -9.64 13.13 -7.01
N ARG A 52 -8.54 13.33 -7.76
CA ARG A 52 -8.49 13.16 -9.22
C ARG A 52 -8.78 11.72 -9.64
N GLU A 53 -8.35 10.76 -8.84
CA GLU A 53 -8.65 9.33 -9.02
C GLU A 53 -9.94 8.91 -8.28
N GLY A 54 -10.70 9.87 -7.75
CA GLY A 54 -11.97 9.63 -7.07
C GLY A 54 -11.84 9.06 -5.66
N VAL A 55 -10.68 9.22 -5.01
CA VAL A 55 -10.48 8.84 -3.61
C VAL A 55 -11.26 9.79 -2.69
N ARG A 56 -11.88 9.24 -1.65
CA ARG A 56 -12.61 10.01 -0.62
C ARG A 56 -12.16 9.62 0.78
N THR A 57 -12.43 10.51 1.75
CA THR A 57 -12.27 10.16 3.16
C THR A 57 -13.17 8.99 3.53
N GLY A 58 -12.61 8.02 4.27
CA GLY A 58 -13.29 6.76 4.58
C GLY A 58 -13.07 5.64 3.57
N ASP A 59 -12.51 5.92 2.38
CA ASP A 59 -12.11 4.87 1.45
C ASP A 59 -11.07 3.96 2.09
N ARG A 60 -11.15 2.67 1.73
CA ARG A 60 -10.34 1.61 2.32
C ARG A 60 -9.44 1.02 1.27
N PHE A 61 -8.20 0.74 1.66
CA PHE A 61 -7.27 0.05 0.78
C PHE A 61 -6.64 -1.13 1.52
N THR A 62 -6.44 -2.21 0.77
CA THR A 62 -5.61 -3.34 1.19
C THR A 62 -4.17 -3.06 0.79
N ILE A 63 -3.24 -3.33 1.70
CA ILE A 63 -1.79 -3.18 1.49
C ILE A 63 -1.22 -4.53 1.06
N TYR A 64 -0.53 -4.55 -0.06
CA TYR A 64 0.11 -5.73 -0.65
C TYR A 64 1.61 -5.52 -0.79
N ARG A 65 2.40 -6.53 -0.42
CA ARG A 65 3.83 -6.56 -0.70
C ARG A 65 4.09 -7.26 -2.03
N PRO A 66 4.70 -6.58 -3.02
CA PRO A 66 5.16 -7.26 -4.22
C PRO A 66 6.33 -8.16 -3.85
N GLN A 67 6.12 -9.48 -3.79
CA GLN A 67 7.22 -10.43 -3.59
C GLN A 67 8.01 -10.57 -4.88
N PRO A 68 9.35 -10.37 -4.90
CA PRO A 68 10.14 -10.70 -6.08
C PRO A 68 9.85 -12.14 -6.51
N GLY A 69 9.96 -12.43 -7.81
CA GLY A 69 9.84 -13.82 -8.27
C GLY A 69 10.83 -14.66 -7.49
N PHE A 70 10.36 -15.74 -6.86
CA PHE A 70 11.20 -16.60 -6.04
C PHE A 70 12.26 -17.25 -6.93
N ASP A 71 13.50 -16.79 -6.84
CA ASP A 71 14.67 -17.50 -7.34
C ASP A 71 15.28 -18.26 -6.15
N ARG A 72 15.65 -19.53 -6.38
CA ARG A 72 16.32 -20.37 -5.38
C ARG A 72 17.63 -19.74 -4.88
N LYS A 73 18.23 -18.82 -5.64
CA LYS A 73 19.40 -18.04 -5.24
C LYS A 73 19.13 -17.05 -4.11
N ASP A 74 17.88 -16.59 -3.94
CA ASP A 74 17.47 -15.69 -2.85
C ASP A 74 17.43 -16.39 -1.48
N LEU A 75 17.47 -17.74 -1.46
CA LEU A 75 17.58 -18.54 -0.24
C LEU A 75 19.01 -18.60 0.30
N ILE A 76 20.02 -18.17 -0.46
CA ILE A 76 21.45 -18.23 -0.09
C ILE A 76 21.96 -16.84 0.30
N VAL A 77 21.26 -16.08 1.15
CA VAL A 77 21.70 -14.69 1.42
C VAL A 77 21.43 -14.24 2.86
N ASN A 78 22.24 -14.77 3.79
CA ASN A 78 22.88 -13.91 4.80
C ASN A 78 24.01 -13.12 4.11
N ALA A 79 23.68 -12.26 3.14
CA ALA A 79 24.64 -11.30 2.61
C ALA A 79 23.97 -9.93 2.62
N ALA A 80 24.46 -9.09 3.52
CA ALA A 80 24.10 -7.70 3.69
C ALA A 80 24.01 -7.00 2.32
N HIS A 81 22.79 -6.63 1.91
CA HIS A 81 22.57 -5.65 0.85
C HIS A 81 21.69 -4.53 1.40
N GLY A 82 22.33 -3.71 2.24
CA GLY A 82 21.93 -2.31 2.33
C GLY A 82 22.13 -1.65 0.97
N GLY A 83 21.12 -0.88 0.55
CA GLY A 83 21.28 0.10 -0.53
C GLY A 83 20.95 -0.37 -1.93
N THR A 84 19.67 -0.53 -2.24
CA THR A 84 19.05 -0.13 -3.53
C THR A 84 17.55 -0.38 -3.41
N SER A 85 16.67 0.63 -3.33
CA SER A 85 15.89 1.00 -4.53
C SER A 85 15.02 2.25 -4.31
N TYR A 86 15.50 3.26 -3.56
CA TYR A 86 14.80 4.55 -3.42
C TYR A 86 14.92 5.47 -4.67
N GLY A 87 15.52 5.01 -5.77
CA GLY A 87 15.91 5.89 -6.89
C GLY A 87 15.20 5.70 -8.23
N LYS A 88 14.16 4.86 -8.37
CA LYS A 88 13.57 4.56 -9.70
C LYS A 88 12.04 4.58 -9.83
N TRP A 89 11.30 4.97 -8.80
CA TRP A 89 9.82 4.95 -8.85
C TRP A 89 9.20 6.35 -8.73
N GLN A 90 9.65 7.26 -9.59
CA GLN A 90 9.04 8.58 -9.78
C GLN A 90 7.96 8.58 -10.89
N THR A 91 7.47 7.41 -11.30
CA THR A 91 6.43 7.31 -12.33
C THR A 91 5.07 7.10 -11.67
N PRO A 92 4.03 7.90 -12.00
CA PRO A 92 2.67 7.63 -11.55
C PRO A 92 2.28 6.23 -12.05
N ILE A 93 2.14 5.27 -11.14
CA ILE A 93 1.86 3.89 -11.51
C ILE A 93 0.36 3.76 -11.80
N TYR A 94 0.01 3.83 -13.09
CA TYR A 94 -1.35 3.60 -13.60
C TYR A 94 -1.84 2.18 -13.27
N GLU A 95 -3.14 2.09 -12.94
CA GLU A 95 -3.89 0.86 -12.56
C GLU A 95 -3.52 -0.37 -13.41
N ALA A 96 -3.42 -0.22 -14.73
CA ALA A 96 -3.15 -1.32 -15.66
C ALA A 96 -1.83 -2.05 -15.39
N ARG A 97 -0.75 -1.33 -15.05
CA ARG A 97 0.58 -1.93 -14.85
C ARG A 97 0.67 -2.71 -13.55
N ILE A 98 -0.01 -2.26 -12.49
CA ILE A 98 -0.04 -2.97 -11.20
C ILE A 98 -0.81 -4.27 -11.34
N VAL A 99 -2.03 -4.21 -11.89
CA VAL A 99 -2.87 -5.39 -12.15
C VAL A 99 -2.10 -6.41 -12.98
N GLU A 100 -1.39 -5.95 -14.01
CA GLU A 100 -0.61 -6.82 -14.88
C GLU A 100 0.63 -7.42 -14.18
N ILE A 101 1.37 -6.65 -13.37
CA ILE A 101 2.48 -7.19 -12.56
C ILE A 101 1.98 -8.26 -11.59
N LEU A 102 0.79 -8.07 -11.01
CA LEU A 102 0.19 -9.03 -10.08
C LEU A 102 -0.34 -10.28 -10.78
N LYS A 103 -0.90 -10.13 -11.99
CA LYS A 103 -1.33 -11.26 -12.83
C LYS A 103 -0.16 -12.06 -13.42
N ARG A 104 0.95 -11.40 -13.77
CA ARG A 104 2.14 -12.03 -14.39
C ARG A 104 3.05 -12.75 -13.38
N ARG A 105 2.89 -12.53 -12.07
CA ARG A 105 3.72 -13.19 -11.04
C ARG A 105 3.12 -14.55 -10.67
N ASN A 106 3.96 -15.59 -10.69
CA ASN A 106 3.61 -16.95 -10.23
C ASN A 106 3.39 -17.06 -8.71
N LEU A 107 3.57 -15.98 -7.95
CA LEU A 107 3.35 -15.95 -6.51
C LEU A 107 2.29 -14.89 -6.18
N PRO A 108 1.21 -15.28 -5.46
CA PRO A 108 0.21 -14.33 -5.04
C PRO A 108 0.86 -13.26 -4.15
N PRO A 109 0.57 -11.96 -4.37
CA PRO A 109 1.08 -10.90 -3.53
C PRO A 109 0.67 -11.12 -2.08
N ARG A 110 1.57 -10.79 -1.16
CA ARG A 110 1.33 -11.00 0.27
C ARG A 110 0.52 -9.84 0.84
N VAL A 111 -0.65 -10.14 1.43
CA VAL A 111 -1.43 -9.15 2.18
C VAL A 111 -0.68 -8.75 3.46
N VAL A 112 -0.30 -7.48 3.54
CA VAL A 112 0.45 -6.89 4.66
C VAL A 112 -0.50 -6.26 5.67
N GLY A 113 -1.59 -5.64 5.22
CA GLY A 113 -2.47 -4.91 6.12
C GLY A 113 -3.58 -4.16 5.41
N ASP A 114 -4.21 -3.27 6.15
CA ASP A 114 -5.32 -2.43 5.71
C ASP A 114 -5.08 -0.99 6.16
N LEU A 115 -5.51 -0.03 5.34
CA LEU A 115 -5.52 1.38 5.68
C LEU A 115 -6.87 2.03 5.36
N VAL A 116 -7.14 3.13 6.03
CA VAL A 116 -8.30 3.99 5.79
C VAL A 116 -7.85 5.41 5.50
N VAL A 117 -8.44 6.01 4.48
CA VAL A 117 -8.15 7.39 4.09
C VAL A 117 -8.80 8.36 5.08
N VAL A 118 -8.00 9.28 5.61
CA VAL A 118 -8.41 10.31 6.58
C VAL A 118 -8.40 11.72 6.00
N ASP A 119 -7.61 11.94 4.95
CA ASP A 119 -7.56 13.19 4.22
C ASP A 119 -7.22 12.96 2.75
N VAL A 120 -7.71 13.83 1.88
CA VAL A 120 -7.56 13.70 0.42
C VAL A 120 -7.12 15.03 -0.16
N ALA A 121 -6.01 15.00 -0.91
CA ALA A 121 -5.55 16.08 -1.78
C ALA A 121 -5.87 15.73 -3.25
N GLU A 122 -5.45 16.56 -4.19
CA GLU A 122 -5.77 16.36 -5.62
C GLU A 122 -5.24 15.03 -6.17
N THR A 123 -3.97 14.70 -5.91
CA THR A 123 -3.27 13.52 -6.46
C THR A 123 -2.72 12.57 -5.40
N THR A 124 -2.93 12.87 -4.12
CA THR A 124 -2.45 12.07 -2.98
C THR A 124 -3.50 12.03 -1.87
N ALA A 125 -3.33 11.10 -0.94
CA ALA A 125 -4.19 10.99 0.23
C ALA A 125 -3.38 10.60 1.47
N ALA A 126 -3.79 11.14 2.62
CA ALA A 126 -3.28 10.72 3.92
C ALA A 126 -4.18 9.61 4.46
N ALA A 127 -3.57 8.53 4.93
CA ALA A 127 -4.27 7.37 5.45
C ALA A 127 -3.69 6.89 6.76
N LYS A 128 -4.53 6.29 7.59
CA LYS A 128 -4.10 5.59 8.81
C LYS A 128 -4.10 4.09 8.56
N ILE A 129 -3.00 3.43 8.90
CA ILE A 129 -2.93 1.96 8.90
C ILE A 129 -3.80 1.46 10.05
N ILE A 130 -4.82 0.69 9.75
CA ILE A 130 -5.78 0.18 10.74
C ILE A 130 -5.44 -1.25 11.18
N GLN A 131 -4.79 -2.01 10.31
CA GLN A 131 -4.32 -3.35 10.60
C GLN A 131 -2.98 -3.58 9.90
N SER A 132 -2.03 -4.19 10.61
CA SER A 132 -0.76 -4.64 10.07
C SER A 132 -0.52 -6.08 10.51
N ARG A 133 -0.44 -7.00 9.55
CA ARG A 133 -0.05 -8.40 9.76
C ARG A 133 1.46 -8.59 9.68
N SER A 134 2.17 -7.57 9.22
CA SER A 134 3.62 -7.43 9.18
C SER A 134 3.98 -5.95 9.06
N GLU A 135 5.25 -5.64 9.23
CA GLU A 135 5.81 -4.32 8.92
C GLU A 135 5.36 -3.86 7.52
N VAL A 136 4.90 -2.62 7.43
CA VAL A 136 4.51 -1.92 6.21
C VAL A 136 5.67 -1.01 5.81
N HIS A 137 6.01 -0.99 4.52
CA HIS A 137 7.13 -0.21 3.99
C HIS A 137 6.65 0.77 2.92
N VAL A 138 7.44 1.82 2.74
CA VAL A 138 7.35 2.67 1.54
C VAL A 138 7.54 1.78 0.29
N GLY A 139 6.68 1.97 -0.71
CA GLY A 139 6.66 1.17 -1.93
C GLY A 139 5.75 -0.07 -1.87
N ASP A 140 5.21 -0.45 -0.70
CA ASP A 140 4.13 -1.43 -0.65
C ASP A 140 2.92 -0.91 -1.46
N LEU A 141 2.25 -1.82 -2.17
CA LEU A 141 1.15 -1.50 -3.06
C LEU A 141 -0.14 -1.34 -2.26
N VAL A 142 -1.01 -0.43 -2.69
CA VAL A 142 -2.33 -0.21 -2.08
C VAL A 142 -3.39 -0.33 -3.15
N VAL A 143 -4.50 -0.98 -2.83
CA VAL A 143 -5.62 -1.18 -3.76
C VAL A 143 -6.92 -0.93 -3.06
N ARG A 144 -7.78 -0.08 -3.64
CA ARG A 144 -9.07 0.26 -3.07
C ARG A 144 -9.98 -0.96 -3.01
N ARG A 145 -10.69 -1.12 -1.89
CA ARG A 145 -11.73 -2.14 -1.70
C ARG A 145 -13.10 -1.68 -2.15
#